data_AF-A0A366M843-F1
#
_entry.id   AF-A0A366M843-F1
#
_cell.length_a   1.000
_cell.length_b   1.000
_cell.length_c   1.000
_cell.angle_alpha   90.00
_cell.angle_beta   90.00
_cell.angle_gamma   90.00
#
_symmetry.space_group_name_H-M   'P 1'
#
loop_
_entity.id
_entity.type
_entity.pdbx_description
1 polymer ?
#
loop_
_entity_poly.entity_id
_entity_poly.type
_entity_poly.pdbx_seq_one_letter_code
_entity_poly.pdbx_strand_id
1 'polypeptide(L)'
;MALLAAALAVPGTASADPDCNGSSHCYALAHTAINATQINAVGLGIWTECLHVADPVGDFATNEIWMWTDDDPVYFIEGGYIRGLVYGHSQQSFRWFWAEAAPSGFYTHYIQEAARYEFKNLSFYKEPTQGDRWSIRLAGTTVGLSDQSANGGIYVQVGAETTDPQVEDHGKSIDLRYRYNGASLWTVGTSYATGATAGVYTMASQPNVGGDGTEHWSLQDLCGSGPMAAAKAAAVAPRMSDLKANSLAFIAKLGKGNAEQKPAMRMVKSTRRAAQPGARLTSDQATYVIQATGKFTADLAPRPPKAPAPTGTVLTMVVDAQTGELTDWSLTKKLPRDLASLGKVSDL
;
A
#
# COMPACT_ATOMS: atom_id res chain seq x y z
N MET A 1 37.76 -45.65 -2.48
CA MET A 1 36.41 -45.55 -1.88
C MET A 1 36.50 -44.45 -0.82
N ALA A 2 36.14 -43.22 -1.18
CA ALA A 2 36.27 -42.06 -0.30
C ALA A 2 34.87 -41.64 0.19
N LEU A 3 34.67 -41.64 1.51
CA LEU A 3 33.44 -41.14 2.13
C LEU A 3 33.38 -39.62 1.97
N LEU A 4 32.36 -39.13 1.25
CA LEU A 4 31.97 -37.72 1.27
C LEU A 4 31.23 -37.45 2.59
N ALA A 5 31.85 -36.70 3.50
CA ALA A 5 31.18 -36.17 4.67
C ALA A 5 30.27 -35.01 4.21
N ALA A 6 28.96 -35.18 4.36
CA ALA A 6 28.00 -34.10 4.19
C ALA A 6 28.19 -33.09 5.33
N ALA A 7 28.69 -31.90 5.02
CA ALA A 7 28.68 -30.79 5.96
C ALA A 7 27.22 -30.39 6.20
N LEU A 8 26.71 -30.61 7.41
CA LEU A 8 25.46 -30.04 7.86
C LEU A 8 25.67 -28.52 7.94
N ALA A 9 25.05 -27.79 7.01
CA ALA A 9 24.97 -26.34 7.09
C ALA A 9 24.14 -25.99 8.34
N VAL A 10 24.79 -25.37 9.31
CA VAL A 10 24.08 -24.70 10.40
C VAL A 10 23.42 -23.47 9.78
N PRO A 11 22.10 -23.27 9.88
CA PRO A 11 21.48 -22.02 9.45
C PRO A 11 22.12 -20.89 10.27
N GLY A 12 22.83 -20.00 9.59
CA GLY A 12 23.42 -18.84 10.22
C GLY A 12 22.32 -17.90 10.71
N THR A 13 22.37 -17.50 11.97
CA THR A 13 21.52 -16.43 12.50
C THR A 13 22.05 -15.09 11.99
N ALA A 14 21.23 -14.35 11.23
CA ALA A 14 21.51 -12.96 10.86
C ALA A 14 21.04 -11.99 11.96
N SER A 15 21.76 -10.88 12.14
CA SER A 15 21.41 -9.79 13.05
C SER A 15 20.69 -8.68 12.28
N ALA A 16 19.63 -8.12 12.88
CA ALA A 16 18.85 -7.01 12.36
C ALA A 16 19.67 -5.70 12.24
N ASP A 17 19.21 -4.78 11.40
CA ASP A 17 19.75 -3.42 11.27
C ASP A 17 19.28 -2.56 12.45
N PRO A 18 20.17 -1.81 13.12
CA PRO A 18 19.77 -0.81 14.10
C PRO A 18 18.99 0.41 13.53
N ASP A 19 18.99 0.65 12.22
CA ASP A 19 18.28 1.80 11.59
C ASP A 19 16.78 1.57 11.33
N CYS A 20 16.29 0.36 11.59
CA CYS A 20 14.89 0.15 11.96
C CYS A 20 14.64 0.87 13.30
N ASN A 21 14.55 2.19 13.29
CA ASN A 21 14.08 2.87 14.48
C ASN A 21 12.63 2.37 14.65
N GLY A 22 12.34 1.66 15.74
CA GLY A 22 11.03 1.06 15.98
C GLY A 22 9.89 2.08 16.10
N SER A 23 10.11 3.35 15.78
CA SER A 23 9.11 4.41 15.86
C SER A 23 8.30 4.59 14.58
N SER A 24 8.78 4.17 13.41
CA SER A 24 7.96 4.24 12.18
C SER A 24 7.96 2.96 11.34
N HIS A 25 8.87 2.80 10.39
CA HIS A 25 8.77 1.82 9.31
C HIS A 25 10.19 1.30 8.95
N CYS A 26 10.32 0.03 8.54
CA CYS A 26 11.51 -0.58 7.96
C CYS A 26 11.29 -0.79 6.46
N TYR A 27 12.35 -0.63 5.67
CA TYR A 27 12.28 -0.66 4.20
C TYR A 27 13.31 -1.59 3.59
N ALA A 28 12.93 -2.17 2.46
CA ALA A 28 13.78 -2.94 1.57
C ALA A 28 13.57 -2.42 0.15
N LEU A 29 14.58 -1.79 -0.46
CA LEU A 29 14.35 -1.00 -1.67
C LEU A 29 15.34 -1.35 -2.78
N ALA A 30 14.79 -1.51 -3.98
CA ALA A 30 15.54 -1.43 -5.20
C ALA A 30 15.24 -0.09 -5.86
N HIS A 31 16.30 0.67 -6.10
CA HIS A 31 16.18 1.98 -6.72
C HIS A 31 16.35 1.82 -8.23
N THR A 32 15.45 2.46 -8.98
CA THR A 32 15.66 2.67 -10.40
C THR A 32 15.78 4.16 -10.63
N ALA A 33 17.01 4.61 -10.89
CA ALA A 33 17.23 5.96 -11.38
C ALA A 33 16.75 6.01 -12.84
N ILE A 34 15.56 6.56 -13.04
CA ILE A 34 15.03 6.76 -14.39
C ILE A 34 15.56 8.10 -14.87
N ASN A 35 16.53 8.08 -15.78
CA ASN A 35 17.07 9.28 -16.42
C ASN A 35 16.10 9.82 -17.48
N ALA A 36 14.89 10.14 -17.07
CA ALA A 36 13.87 10.76 -17.89
C ALA A 36 13.41 12.05 -17.22
N THR A 37 13.18 13.08 -18.02
CA THR A 37 12.61 14.34 -17.55
C THR A 37 11.12 14.22 -17.19
N GLN A 38 10.44 13.19 -17.69
CA GLN A 38 9.04 12.89 -17.39
C GLN A 38 8.69 11.44 -17.72
N ILE A 39 8.03 10.76 -16.77
CA ILE A 39 7.46 9.44 -16.96
C ILE A 39 5.99 9.60 -17.37
N ASN A 40 5.56 8.85 -18.39
CA ASN A 40 4.16 8.76 -18.82
C ASN A 40 3.51 7.45 -18.39
N ALA A 41 4.29 6.42 -18.11
CA ALA A 41 3.79 5.22 -17.47
C ALA A 41 4.91 4.49 -16.74
N VAL A 42 4.58 3.84 -15.64
CA VAL A 42 5.45 2.87 -14.97
C VAL A 42 4.62 1.65 -14.60
N GLY A 43 5.21 0.47 -14.67
CA GLY A 43 4.54 -0.77 -14.31
C GLY A 43 5.51 -1.79 -13.76
N LEU A 44 4.98 -2.65 -12.88
CA LEU A 44 5.70 -3.69 -12.19
C LEU A 44 4.84 -4.96 -12.17
N GLY A 45 5.45 -6.10 -12.49
CA GLY A 45 4.87 -7.41 -12.22
C GLY A 45 5.13 -7.77 -10.76
N ILE A 46 4.08 -7.97 -9.99
CA ILE A 46 4.18 -8.33 -8.57
C ILE A 46 3.65 -9.75 -8.41
N TRP A 47 4.50 -10.61 -7.85
CA TRP A 47 4.22 -12.02 -7.56
C TRP A 47 4.14 -12.22 -6.05
N THR A 48 2.95 -12.58 -5.57
CA THR A 48 2.61 -12.69 -4.14
C THR A 48 2.91 -14.09 -3.59
N GLU A 49 4.14 -14.44 -3.19
CA GLU A 49 4.36 -15.80 -2.63
C GLU A 49 3.85 -15.90 -1.19
N CYS A 50 4.45 -15.08 -0.34
CA CYS A 50 4.26 -15.13 1.09
C CYS A 50 4.70 -13.80 1.67
N LEU A 51 3.85 -13.23 2.50
CA LEU A 51 4.13 -12.06 3.29
C LEU A 51 3.62 -12.37 4.70
N HIS A 52 4.44 -12.32 5.72
CA HIS A 52 4.06 -12.63 7.09
C HIS A 52 4.52 -11.53 8.02
N VAL A 53 3.64 -11.20 8.98
CA VAL A 53 3.86 -10.22 10.02
C VAL A 53 3.54 -10.92 11.33
N ALA A 54 4.41 -10.82 12.33
CA ALA A 54 4.28 -11.54 13.60
C ALA A 54 3.07 -11.04 14.41
N ASP A 55 2.86 -9.73 14.44
CA ASP A 55 1.64 -9.11 14.97
C ASP A 55 0.81 -8.48 13.85
N PRO A 56 -0.01 -9.24 13.12
CA PRO A 56 -0.82 -8.70 12.03
C PRO A 56 -1.97 -7.81 12.54
N VAL A 57 -2.09 -7.58 13.86
CA VAL A 57 -3.05 -6.68 14.49
C VAL A 57 -2.50 -5.27 14.63
N GLY A 58 -1.22 -5.17 14.99
CA GLY A 58 -0.50 -3.93 15.26
C GLY A 58 0.39 -3.50 14.11
N ASP A 59 0.80 -4.44 13.25
CA ASP A 59 1.81 -4.23 12.24
C ASP A 59 1.36 -4.64 10.85
N PHE A 60 1.95 -4.02 9.82
CA PHE A 60 1.76 -4.42 8.44
C PHE A 60 3.10 -4.68 7.76
N ALA A 61 3.00 -5.36 6.61
CA ALA A 61 4.02 -5.35 5.59
C ALA A 61 3.40 -5.14 4.20
N THR A 62 4.15 -4.56 3.29
CA THR A 62 3.79 -4.34 1.89
C THR A 62 4.87 -4.89 0.97
N ASN A 63 4.48 -5.18 -0.27
CA ASN A 63 5.40 -5.25 -1.40
C ASN A 63 4.79 -4.43 -2.54
N GLU A 64 5.50 -3.39 -2.94
CA GLU A 64 4.91 -2.29 -3.67
C GLU A 64 5.90 -1.56 -4.58
N ILE A 65 5.33 -0.65 -5.36
CA ILE A 65 6.02 0.35 -6.17
C ILE A 65 5.65 1.73 -5.64
N TRP A 66 6.67 2.58 -5.43
CA TRP A 66 6.51 4.00 -5.10
C TRP A 66 6.97 4.87 -6.25
N MET A 67 6.27 5.99 -6.45
CA MET A 67 6.67 7.02 -7.38
C MET A 67 6.50 8.40 -6.77
N TRP A 68 7.57 9.20 -6.82
CA TRP A 68 7.57 10.59 -6.35
C TRP A 68 7.04 11.48 -7.46
N THR A 69 6.00 12.25 -7.17
CA THR A 69 5.26 13.03 -8.17
C THR A 69 5.69 14.48 -8.19
N ASP A 70 6.08 15.09 -7.06
CA ASP A 70 6.61 16.46 -7.00
C ASP A 70 7.78 16.54 -5.99
N ASP A 71 8.70 17.49 -6.18
CA ASP A 71 9.92 17.61 -5.36
C ASP A 71 9.76 18.52 -4.12
N ASP A 72 8.77 19.43 -4.07
CA ASP A 72 8.56 20.31 -2.90
C ASP A 72 7.11 20.89 -2.79
N PRO A 73 6.29 20.48 -1.79
CA PRO A 73 6.56 19.38 -0.87
C PRO A 73 6.56 18.05 -1.64
N VAL A 74 7.27 17.05 -1.11
CA VAL A 74 7.30 15.71 -1.71
C VAL A 74 5.91 15.09 -1.66
N TYR A 75 5.33 14.87 -2.83
CA TYR A 75 4.13 14.07 -3.02
C TYR A 75 4.49 12.73 -3.63
N PHE A 76 3.62 11.74 -3.44
CA PHE A 76 3.86 10.40 -3.94
C PHE A 76 2.57 9.67 -4.26
N ILE A 77 2.72 8.67 -5.10
CA ILE A 77 1.77 7.59 -5.31
C ILE A 77 2.46 6.26 -5.09
N GLU A 78 1.76 5.34 -4.46
CA GLU A 78 2.26 3.99 -4.21
C GLU A 78 1.16 2.96 -4.44
N GLY A 79 1.57 1.71 -4.60
CA GLY A 79 0.63 0.62 -4.60
C GLY A 79 1.32 -0.72 -4.72
N GLY A 80 0.60 -1.74 -4.29
CA GLY A 80 1.12 -3.09 -4.23
C GLY A 80 0.12 -3.99 -3.53
N TYR A 81 0.63 -4.93 -2.76
CA TYR A 81 -0.17 -5.69 -1.82
C TYR A 81 0.30 -5.44 -0.39
N ILE A 82 -0.62 -5.60 0.56
CA ILE A 82 -0.40 -5.43 1.99
C ILE A 82 -0.91 -6.66 2.74
N ARG A 83 -0.22 -7.04 3.82
CA ARG A 83 -0.67 -8.02 4.82
C ARG A 83 -0.47 -7.46 6.23
N GLY A 84 -1.33 -7.90 7.15
CA GLY A 84 -1.25 -7.53 8.56
C GLY A 84 -2.30 -6.48 8.90
N LEU A 85 -1.85 -5.34 9.43
CA LEU A 85 -2.63 -4.16 9.74
C LEU A 85 -3.13 -3.53 8.44
N VAL A 86 -4.15 -4.14 7.88
CA VAL A 86 -5.01 -3.54 6.88
C VAL A 86 -6.17 -2.93 7.64
N TYR A 87 -6.18 -1.62 7.69
CA TYR A 87 -7.12 -0.87 8.49
C TYR A 87 -8.57 -1.26 8.20
N GLY A 88 -9.32 -1.58 9.27
CA GLY A 88 -10.74 -1.93 9.22
C GLY A 88 -11.08 -3.24 8.49
N HIS A 89 -10.10 -4.12 8.29
CA HIS A 89 -10.32 -5.51 7.88
C HIS A 89 -10.01 -6.48 9.02
N SER A 90 -10.38 -7.76 8.84
CA SER A 90 -9.90 -8.81 9.75
C SER A 90 -8.36 -8.80 9.77
N GLN A 91 -7.79 -9.05 10.94
CA GLN A 91 -6.36 -8.94 11.26
C GLN A 91 -5.48 -9.99 10.55
N GLN A 92 -5.93 -10.50 9.40
CA GLN A 92 -5.24 -11.46 8.54
C GLN A 92 -5.41 -11.13 7.06
N SER A 93 -6.05 -10.00 6.73
CA SER A 93 -6.34 -9.67 5.35
C SER A 93 -5.06 -9.46 4.54
N PHE A 94 -5.14 -9.91 3.29
CA PHE A 94 -4.07 -9.87 2.32
C PHE A 94 -4.65 -9.21 1.08
N ARG A 95 -4.28 -7.97 0.78
CA ARG A 95 -5.05 -7.14 -0.17
C ARG A 95 -4.17 -6.37 -1.13
N TRP A 96 -4.67 -6.18 -2.34
CA TRP A 96 -4.16 -5.18 -3.26
C TRP A 96 -4.62 -3.79 -2.83
N PHE A 97 -3.72 -2.81 -2.88
CA PHE A 97 -4.02 -1.44 -2.53
C PHE A 97 -3.28 -0.45 -3.42
N TRP A 98 -3.70 0.80 -3.36
CA TRP A 98 -2.88 1.94 -3.74
C TRP A 98 -3.12 3.09 -2.77
N ALA A 99 -2.15 3.97 -2.64
CA ALA A 99 -2.23 5.13 -1.77
C ALA A 99 -1.54 6.33 -2.41
N GLU A 100 -1.87 7.52 -1.92
CA GLU A 100 -1.29 8.75 -2.42
C GLU A 100 -1.23 9.84 -1.35
N ALA A 101 -0.16 10.63 -1.38
CA ALA A 101 -0.05 11.88 -0.64
C ALA A 101 -0.15 13.06 -1.61
N ALA A 102 -1.25 13.81 -1.52
CA ALA A 102 -1.57 14.93 -2.39
C ALA A 102 -1.63 16.25 -1.61
N PRO A 103 -1.70 17.43 -2.27
CA PRO A 103 -1.93 18.70 -1.60
C PRO A 103 -3.18 18.73 -0.71
N SER A 104 -4.20 17.94 -1.08
CA SER A 104 -5.46 17.83 -0.37
C SER A 104 -5.38 16.93 0.87
N GLY A 105 -4.39 16.04 0.98
CA GLY A 105 -4.19 15.12 2.09
C GLY A 105 -3.63 13.77 1.66
N PHE A 106 -3.73 12.80 2.56
CA PHE A 106 -3.32 11.41 2.30
C PHE A 106 -4.55 10.53 2.09
N TYR A 107 -4.45 9.57 1.16
CA TYR A 107 -5.53 8.68 0.76
C TYR A 107 -5.02 7.25 0.61
N THR A 108 -5.80 6.28 1.09
CA THR A 108 -5.55 4.85 0.86
C THR A 108 -6.80 4.18 0.32
N HIS A 109 -6.60 3.31 -0.66
CA HIS A 109 -7.64 2.64 -1.41
C HIS A 109 -7.38 1.14 -1.47
N TYR A 110 -8.20 0.34 -0.80
CA TYR A 110 -8.12 -1.12 -0.88
C TYR A 110 -8.92 -1.63 -2.08
N ILE A 111 -8.26 -2.35 -2.98
CA ILE A 111 -8.83 -2.73 -4.27
C ILE A 111 -9.62 -4.04 -4.13
N GLN A 112 -8.93 -5.12 -3.79
CA GLN A 112 -9.47 -6.48 -3.69
C GLN A 112 -8.54 -7.36 -2.84
N GLU A 113 -9.03 -8.54 -2.43
CA GLU A 113 -8.18 -9.57 -1.82
C GLU A 113 -7.06 -9.98 -2.79
N ALA A 114 -5.85 -10.15 -2.24
CA ALA A 114 -4.72 -10.79 -2.88
C ALA A 114 -4.74 -12.29 -2.55
N ALA A 115 -4.20 -13.10 -3.44
CA ALA A 115 -4.02 -14.53 -3.22
C ALA A 115 -2.53 -14.88 -3.20
N ARG A 116 -2.16 -15.95 -2.48
CA ARG A 116 -0.79 -16.49 -2.59
C ARG A 116 -0.57 -17.11 -3.96
N TYR A 117 0.65 -16.99 -4.45
CA TYR A 117 1.10 -17.38 -5.78
C TYR A 117 0.29 -16.71 -6.89
N GLU A 118 -0.12 -15.47 -6.66
CA GLU A 118 -0.82 -14.65 -7.65
C GLU A 118 0.18 -13.70 -8.32
N PHE A 119 0.06 -13.58 -9.64
CA PHE A 119 0.80 -12.60 -10.41
C PHE A 119 -0.15 -11.51 -10.90
N LYS A 120 0.15 -10.25 -10.59
CA LYS A 120 -0.53 -9.11 -11.21
C LYS A 120 0.44 -8.05 -11.65
N ASN A 121 0.13 -7.43 -12.78
CA ASN A 121 0.76 -6.20 -13.20
C ASN A 121 0.08 -5.03 -12.49
N LEU A 122 0.83 -4.26 -11.71
CA LEU A 122 0.40 -2.97 -11.19
C LEU A 122 1.11 -1.88 -12.00
N SER A 123 0.36 -0.86 -12.43
CA SER A 123 0.91 0.22 -13.24
C SER A 123 0.24 1.55 -12.99
N PHE A 124 1.02 2.62 -13.17
CA PHE A 124 0.58 4.01 -13.15
C PHE A 124 0.73 4.59 -14.55
N TYR A 125 -0.34 5.19 -15.08
CA TYR A 125 -0.34 5.85 -16.39
C TYR A 125 -0.68 7.31 -16.24
N LYS A 126 0.08 8.19 -16.87
CA LYS A 126 -0.32 9.58 -17.05
C LYS A 126 -1.52 9.63 -17.98
N GLU A 127 -2.57 10.33 -17.58
CA GLU A 127 -3.81 10.52 -18.33
C GLU A 127 -3.97 12.01 -18.72
N PRO A 128 -3.42 12.45 -19.86
CA PRO A 128 -3.43 13.87 -20.25
C PRO A 128 -4.85 14.43 -20.40
N THR A 129 -5.78 13.60 -20.90
CA THR A 129 -7.19 14.00 -21.08
C THR A 129 -7.96 14.11 -19.76
N GLN A 130 -7.35 13.72 -18.65
CA GLN A 130 -7.95 13.80 -17.31
C GLN A 130 -7.24 14.83 -16.42
N GLY A 131 -6.65 15.86 -17.05
CA GLY A 131 -5.95 16.92 -16.34
C GLY A 131 -4.57 16.47 -15.87
N ASP A 132 -3.88 15.66 -16.67
CA ASP A 132 -2.58 15.08 -16.37
C ASP A 132 -2.59 14.39 -15.00
N ARG A 133 -3.47 13.41 -14.78
CA ARG A 133 -3.52 12.63 -13.53
C ARG A 133 -2.89 11.25 -13.70
N TRP A 134 -2.53 10.59 -12.60
CA TRP A 134 -2.15 9.17 -12.65
C TRP A 134 -3.40 8.28 -12.64
N SER A 135 -3.58 7.44 -13.66
CA SER A 135 -4.46 6.27 -13.59
C SER A 135 -3.71 5.11 -13.00
N ILE A 136 -4.29 4.52 -11.95
CA ILE A 136 -3.78 3.30 -11.31
C ILE A 136 -4.47 2.12 -11.97
N ARG A 137 -3.69 1.14 -12.41
CA ARG A 137 -4.21 -0.06 -13.09
C ARG A 137 -3.67 -1.32 -12.46
N LEU A 138 -4.56 -2.26 -12.16
CA LEU A 138 -4.23 -3.59 -11.66
C LEU A 138 -4.69 -4.64 -12.67
N ALA A 139 -3.78 -5.50 -13.11
CA ALA A 139 -4.00 -6.46 -14.20
C ALA A 139 -4.63 -5.80 -15.46
N GLY A 140 -4.16 -4.59 -15.80
CA GLY A 140 -4.64 -3.81 -16.95
C GLY A 140 -5.97 -3.08 -16.74
N THR A 141 -6.69 -3.34 -15.65
CA THR A 141 -7.96 -2.66 -15.33
C THR A 141 -7.70 -1.41 -14.51
N THR A 142 -8.29 -0.27 -14.91
CA THR A 142 -8.23 0.96 -14.11
C THR A 142 -9.00 0.78 -12.79
N VAL A 143 -8.27 0.87 -11.69
CA VAL A 143 -8.77 0.75 -10.31
C VAL A 143 -8.75 2.08 -9.57
N GLY A 144 -8.25 3.14 -10.18
CA GLY A 144 -8.25 4.47 -9.59
C GLY A 144 -7.70 5.53 -10.53
N LEU A 145 -7.96 6.78 -10.14
CA LEU A 145 -7.36 7.98 -10.69
C LEU A 145 -6.93 8.84 -9.51
N SER A 146 -5.65 9.16 -9.45
CA SER A 146 -5.05 10.04 -8.44
C SER A 146 -5.62 11.46 -8.54
N ASP A 147 -5.64 12.16 -7.41
CA ASP A 147 -5.93 13.60 -7.37
C ASP A 147 -4.71 14.47 -7.66
N GLN A 148 -3.52 13.87 -7.76
CA GLN A 148 -2.28 14.57 -8.07
C GLN A 148 -2.09 14.76 -9.57
N SER A 149 -1.35 15.83 -9.87
CA SER A 149 -0.73 16.02 -11.16
C SER A 149 0.31 14.92 -11.41
N ALA A 150 0.34 14.43 -12.63
CA ALA A 150 1.32 13.51 -13.20
C ALA A 150 2.45 14.26 -13.91
N ASN A 151 2.63 15.54 -13.57
CA ASN A 151 3.89 16.22 -13.78
C ASN A 151 4.86 15.74 -12.69
N GLY A 152 6.12 15.52 -13.05
CA GLY A 152 7.10 14.79 -12.23
C GLY A 152 7.07 13.27 -12.44
N GLY A 153 7.41 12.48 -11.42
CA GLY A 153 7.53 11.02 -11.57
C GLY A 153 8.94 10.49 -11.84
N ILE A 154 10.00 11.24 -11.53
CA ILE A 154 11.37 10.87 -11.96
C ILE A 154 12.01 9.78 -11.07
N TYR A 155 11.49 9.58 -9.85
CA TYR A 155 11.99 8.57 -8.92
C TYR A 155 10.96 7.47 -8.74
N VAL A 156 11.34 6.27 -9.15
CA VAL A 156 10.58 5.04 -8.92
C VAL A 156 11.40 4.13 -8.01
N GLN A 157 10.74 3.63 -6.97
CA GLN A 157 11.29 2.65 -6.04
C GLN A 157 10.36 1.44 -6.06
N VAL A 158 10.93 0.26 -5.85
CA VAL A 158 10.18 -0.98 -5.69
C VAL A 158 10.74 -1.75 -4.50
N GLY A 159 9.90 -2.50 -3.82
CA GLY A 159 10.34 -3.33 -2.70
C GLY A 159 9.31 -3.42 -1.59
N ALA A 160 9.78 -3.62 -0.37
CA ALA A 160 8.93 -3.87 0.78
C ALA A 160 9.03 -2.77 1.84
N GLU A 161 7.91 -2.51 2.52
CA GLU A 161 7.81 -1.68 3.71
C GLU A 161 7.13 -2.49 4.81
N THR A 162 7.60 -2.37 6.05
CA THR A 162 7.02 -3.07 7.21
C THR A 162 7.08 -2.20 8.45
N THR A 163 6.17 -2.41 9.39
CA THR A 163 6.29 -1.85 10.76
C THR A 163 6.82 -2.88 11.75
N ASP A 164 6.87 -4.15 11.34
CA ASP A 164 7.41 -5.27 12.11
C ASP A 164 8.84 -5.59 11.67
N PRO A 165 9.84 -5.52 12.56
CA PRO A 165 11.21 -5.93 12.25
C PRO A 165 11.38 -7.45 12.05
N GLN A 166 10.35 -8.25 12.35
CA GLN A 166 10.31 -9.71 12.17
C GLN A 166 9.46 -10.13 10.95
N VAL A 167 9.32 -9.26 9.95
CA VAL A 167 8.62 -9.58 8.70
C VAL A 167 9.31 -10.72 7.93
N GLU A 168 8.50 -11.55 7.28
CA GLU A 168 8.98 -12.44 6.21
C GLU A 168 8.28 -12.08 4.90
N ASP A 169 9.05 -11.71 3.87
CA ASP A 169 8.54 -11.50 2.51
C ASP A 169 9.32 -12.40 1.54
N HIS A 170 8.58 -13.23 0.82
CA HIS A 170 9.07 -14.04 -0.30
C HIS A 170 8.47 -13.58 -1.64
N GLY A 171 7.78 -12.44 -1.64
CA GLY A 171 7.28 -11.78 -2.83
C GLY A 171 8.38 -11.47 -3.83
N LYS A 172 7.97 -11.34 -5.10
CA LYS A 172 8.88 -10.94 -6.17
C LYS A 172 8.29 -9.77 -6.93
N SER A 173 9.14 -8.79 -7.15
CA SER A 173 8.88 -7.65 -8.01
C SER A 173 9.74 -7.83 -9.25
N ILE A 174 9.09 -8.03 -10.40
CA ILE A 174 9.72 -8.38 -11.68
C ILE A 174 9.19 -7.47 -12.77
N ASP A 175 9.90 -7.41 -13.91
CA ASP A 175 9.44 -6.67 -15.09
C ASP A 175 9.14 -5.19 -14.79
N LEU A 176 9.97 -4.52 -13.97
CA LEU A 176 9.88 -3.07 -13.83
C LEU A 176 10.11 -2.42 -15.19
N ARG A 177 9.09 -1.73 -15.68
CA ARG A 177 9.09 -1.10 -16.99
C ARG A 177 8.55 0.32 -16.88
N TYR A 178 9.09 1.22 -17.69
CA TYR A 178 8.60 2.59 -17.78
C TYR A 178 8.47 3.07 -19.22
N ARG A 179 7.67 4.12 -19.41
CA ARG A 179 7.56 4.90 -20.65
C ARG A 179 7.82 6.37 -20.32
N TYR A 180 8.59 7.04 -21.15
CA TYR A 180 8.85 8.48 -21.06
C TYR A 180 8.32 9.20 -22.30
N ASN A 181 8.30 10.52 -22.28
CA ASN A 181 7.76 11.41 -23.31
C ASN A 181 7.78 10.87 -24.75
N GLY A 182 6.59 10.55 -25.29
CA GLY A 182 6.40 10.11 -26.68
C GLY A 182 6.86 8.68 -27.01
N ALA A 183 7.47 7.96 -26.06
CA ALA A 183 7.91 6.59 -26.28
C ALA A 183 6.70 5.64 -26.37
N SER A 184 6.60 4.91 -27.49
CA SER A 184 5.61 3.84 -27.68
C SER A 184 6.01 2.54 -27.00
N LEU A 185 7.30 2.39 -26.68
CA LEU A 185 7.89 1.18 -26.11
C LEU A 185 8.14 1.32 -24.62
N TRP A 186 7.94 0.21 -23.92
CA TRP A 186 8.35 0.05 -22.53
C TRP A 186 9.86 -0.16 -22.47
N THR A 187 10.55 0.65 -21.66
CA THR A 187 11.96 0.48 -21.33
C THR A 187 12.05 -0.32 -20.04
N VAL A 188 12.94 -1.31 -20.00
CA VAL A 188 13.24 -2.07 -18.78
C VAL A 188 14.00 -1.16 -17.81
N GLY A 189 13.54 -1.06 -16.57
CA GLY A 189 14.27 -0.39 -15.51
C GLY A 189 15.53 -1.17 -15.15
N THR A 190 16.68 -0.50 -15.09
CA THR A 190 17.86 -1.08 -14.44
C THR A 190 17.79 -0.75 -12.96
N SER A 191 17.42 -1.74 -12.18
CA SER A 191 17.37 -1.65 -10.73
C SER A 191 18.76 -1.94 -10.16
N TYR A 192 19.18 -1.13 -9.20
CA TYR A 192 20.41 -1.35 -8.45
C TYR A 192 20.07 -1.32 -6.97
N ALA A 193 20.46 -2.37 -6.25
CA ALA A 193 20.41 -2.38 -4.80
C ALA A 193 21.51 -1.45 -4.27
N THR A 194 21.14 -0.35 -3.61
CA THR A 194 22.11 0.56 -3.00
C THR A 194 22.37 0.14 -1.56
N GLY A 195 23.45 -0.62 -1.34
CA GLY A 195 24.03 -0.86 -0.01
C GLY A 195 23.20 -1.72 0.93
N ALA A 196 23.88 -2.59 1.68
CA ALA A 196 23.29 -3.45 2.69
C ALA A 196 22.48 -2.63 3.70
N THR A 197 21.17 -2.83 3.72
CA THR A 197 20.28 -2.39 4.79
C THR A 197 19.49 -3.61 5.21
N ALA A 198 19.58 -3.92 6.50
CA ALA A 198 19.52 -5.29 6.97
C ALA A 198 18.12 -5.88 7.06
N GLY A 199 18.09 -7.19 7.24
CA GLY A 199 16.87 -7.92 7.48
C GLY A 199 15.98 -8.04 6.25
N VAL A 200 16.44 -7.74 5.04
CA VAL A 200 15.80 -8.14 3.78
C VAL A 200 16.87 -8.63 2.81
N TYR A 201 16.81 -9.91 2.40
CA TYR A 201 17.78 -10.43 1.45
C TYR A 201 17.46 -9.89 0.06
N THR A 202 18.37 -9.08 -0.48
CA THR A 202 18.42 -8.77 -1.91
C THR A 202 19.36 -9.79 -2.57
N MET A 203 18.85 -10.69 -3.40
CA MET A 203 19.74 -11.37 -4.35
C MET A 203 19.88 -10.49 -5.58
N ALA A 204 20.89 -9.63 -5.58
CA ALA A 204 21.37 -9.03 -6.81
C ALA A 204 22.09 -10.11 -7.63
N SER A 205 21.39 -10.84 -8.49
CA SER A 205 22.05 -11.49 -9.63
C SER A 205 22.19 -10.47 -10.74
N GLN A 206 23.19 -9.60 -10.62
CA GLN A 206 23.90 -9.13 -11.82
C GLN A 206 24.94 -10.21 -12.15
N PRO A 207 25.12 -10.58 -13.42
CA PRO A 207 25.54 -9.58 -14.38
C PRO A 207 24.83 -9.67 -15.73
N ASN A 208 24.81 -8.54 -16.44
CA ASN A 208 24.89 -8.46 -17.90
C ASN A 208 24.93 -9.82 -18.60
N VAL A 209 23.86 -10.15 -19.33
CA VAL A 209 23.76 -10.88 -20.62
C VAL A 209 22.33 -11.45 -20.66
N GLY A 210 21.61 -11.19 -21.76
CA GLY A 210 20.20 -11.52 -21.98
C GLY A 210 19.60 -12.69 -21.18
N GLY A 211 18.62 -12.36 -20.35
CA GLY A 211 17.79 -13.30 -19.58
C GLY A 211 17.21 -12.57 -18.36
N ASP A 212 15.89 -12.36 -18.37
CA ASP A 212 15.04 -12.23 -17.17
C ASP A 212 15.65 -11.67 -15.85
N GLY A 213 15.85 -10.34 -15.80
CA GLY A 213 16.23 -9.60 -14.58
C GLY A 213 15.19 -9.71 -13.45
N THR A 214 15.32 -10.76 -12.65
CA THR A 214 14.44 -11.11 -11.54
C THR A 214 15.08 -10.69 -10.22
N GLU A 215 14.47 -9.75 -9.50
CA GLU A 215 14.89 -9.41 -8.13
C GLU A 215 14.17 -10.31 -7.13
N HIS A 216 14.94 -11.08 -6.36
CA HIS A 216 14.42 -11.96 -5.31
C HIS A 216 14.56 -11.29 -3.95
N TRP A 217 13.45 -11.25 -3.21
CA TRP A 217 13.33 -10.82 -1.83
C TRP A 217 12.98 -12.08 -1.02
N SER A 218 13.80 -12.46 -0.03
CA SER A 218 13.53 -13.69 0.74
C SER A 218 14.12 -13.63 2.13
N LEU A 219 13.30 -13.53 3.17
CA LEU A 219 13.71 -13.73 4.57
C LEU A 219 13.31 -15.13 5.03
N GLN A 220 14.18 -15.83 5.77
CA GLN A 220 14.13 -17.30 5.92
C GLN A 220 12.92 -17.87 6.71
N ASP A 221 12.22 -18.80 6.05
CA ASP A 221 11.78 -20.14 6.51
C ASP A 221 10.51 -20.38 7.37
N LEU A 222 9.38 -19.66 7.17
CA LEU A 222 8.06 -20.11 7.70
C LEU A 222 6.90 -20.20 6.68
N CYS A 223 7.14 -20.11 5.37
CA CYS A 223 6.07 -20.20 4.35
C CYS A 223 5.59 -21.63 4.04
N GLY A 224 5.30 -22.39 5.11
CA GLY A 224 4.69 -23.72 5.07
C GLY A 224 3.32 -23.73 4.38
N SER A 225 3.07 -24.80 3.64
CA SER A 225 1.94 -25.05 2.76
C SER A 225 0.61 -25.35 3.49
N GLY A 226 0.12 -24.44 4.33
CA GLY A 226 -1.26 -24.49 4.83
C GLY A 226 -2.19 -23.76 3.84
N PRO A 227 -3.31 -24.34 3.36
CA PRO A 227 -4.29 -23.59 2.58
C PRO A 227 -4.88 -22.45 3.43
N MET A 228 -4.77 -21.21 2.94
CA MET A 228 -5.46 -20.08 3.54
C MET A 228 -6.89 -20.14 3.03
N ALA A 229 -7.76 -20.76 3.81
CA ALA A 229 -9.18 -20.69 3.52
C ALA A 229 -9.62 -19.23 3.72
N ALA A 230 -9.95 -18.53 2.63
CA ALA A 230 -10.69 -17.30 2.70
C ALA A 230 -12.05 -17.62 3.33
N ALA A 231 -12.21 -17.32 4.62
CA ALA A 231 -13.49 -17.44 5.29
C ALA A 231 -14.42 -16.37 4.73
N LYS A 232 -15.14 -16.71 3.65
CA LYS A 232 -16.20 -15.87 3.12
C LYS A 232 -17.42 -16.03 4.02
N ALA A 233 -17.44 -15.33 5.15
CA ALA A 233 -18.61 -15.28 6.00
C ALA A 233 -19.78 -14.69 5.20
N ALA A 234 -20.98 -15.25 5.37
CA ALA A 234 -22.20 -14.60 4.90
C ALA A 234 -22.35 -13.28 5.67
N ALA A 235 -22.15 -12.16 4.98
CA ALA A 235 -22.10 -10.85 5.63
C ALA A 235 -23.50 -10.42 6.04
N VAL A 236 -23.72 -10.25 7.34
CA VAL A 236 -24.88 -9.53 7.88
C VAL A 236 -24.50 -8.06 7.89
N ALA A 237 -25.40 -7.19 7.41
CA ALA A 237 -25.16 -5.75 7.43
C ALA A 237 -24.74 -5.30 8.85
N PRO A 238 -23.66 -4.50 8.97
CA PRO A 238 -23.09 -4.14 10.26
C PRO A 238 -24.09 -3.29 11.05
N ARG A 239 -24.15 -3.50 12.37
CA ARG A 239 -24.96 -2.62 13.24
C ARG A 239 -24.24 -1.28 13.38
N MET A 240 -25.01 -0.24 13.65
CA MET A 240 -24.48 1.10 13.92
C MET A 240 -23.46 1.13 15.07
N SER A 241 -23.71 0.36 16.14
CA SER A 241 -22.78 0.18 17.25
C SER A 241 -21.44 -0.39 16.81
N ASP A 242 -21.47 -1.32 15.86
CA ASP A 242 -20.29 -2.02 15.37
C ASP A 242 -19.48 -1.08 14.47
N LEU A 243 -20.16 -0.29 13.62
CA LEU A 243 -19.52 0.77 12.82
C LEU A 243 -18.79 1.78 13.70
N LYS A 244 -19.43 2.24 14.79
CA LYS A 244 -18.83 3.19 15.74
C LYS A 244 -17.61 2.59 16.42
N ALA A 245 -17.75 1.39 16.98
CA ALA A 245 -16.67 0.71 17.69
C ALA A 245 -15.47 0.44 16.76
N ASN A 246 -15.72 -0.05 15.56
CA ASN A 246 -14.69 -0.32 14.55
C ASN A 246 -14.00 0.97 14.08
N SER A 247 -14.74 2.06 13.91
CA SER A 247 -14.19 3.37 13.53
C SER A 247 -13.28 3.94 14.62
N LEU A 248 -13.68 3.84 15.89
CA LEU A 248 -12.84 4.26 17.03
C LEU A 248 -11.59 3.38 17.16
N ALA A 249 -11.72 2.07 16.97
CA ALA A 249 -10.59 1.15 16.98
C ALA A 249 -9.59 1.48 15.86
N PHE A 250 -10.08 1.82 14.66
CA PHE A 250 -9.24 2.31 13.56
C PHE A 250 -8.51 3.60 13.93
N ILE A 251 -9.23 4.60 14.45
CA ILE A 251 -8.65 5.89 14.86
C ILE A 251 -7.54 5.70 15.90
N ALA A 252 -7.77 4.87 16.91
CA ALA A 252 -6.79 4.59 17.96
C ALA A 252 -5.51 3.94 17.39
N LYS A 253 -5.66 3.03 16.42
CA LYS A 253 -4.53 2.38 15.74
C LYS A 253 -3.75 3.34 14.84
N LEU A 254 -4.44 4.21 14.12
CA LEU A 254 -3.85 5.11 13.11
C LEU A 254 -2.65 5.92 13.67
N GLY A 255 -2.75 6.40 14.91
CA GLY A 255 -1.70 7.23 15.55
C GLY A 255 -0.87 6.53 16.62
N LYS A 256 -0.76 5.18 16.63
CA LYS A 256 -0.13 4.42 17.74
C LYS A 256 -0.61 4.87 19.14
N GLY A 257 -1.88 5.25 19.27
CA GLY A 257 -2.46 5.79 20.52
C GLY A 257 -2.37 7.31 20.72
N ASN A 258 -1.65 8.06 19.86
CA ASN A 258 -1.58 9.53 19.88
C ASN A 258 -2.75 10.21 19.12
N ALA A 259 -3.68 9.44 18.57
CA ALA A 259 -4.85 9.96 17.89
C ALA A 259 -5.85 10.59 18.87
N GLU A 260 -6.69 11.51 18.36
CA GLU A 260 -7.85 12.04 19.07
C GLU A 260 -8.72 10.90 19.64
N GLN A 261 -8.91 10.89 20.96
CA GLN A 261 -9.58 9.81 21.69
C GLN A 261 -11.10 9.92 21.62
N LYS A 262 -11.63 11.13 21.40
CA LYS A 262 -13.08 11.39 21.35
C LYS A 262 -13.46 12.25 20.16
N PRO A 263 -13.20 11.79 18.92
CA PRO A 263 -13.50 12.57 17.73
C PRO A 263 -15.02 12.72 17.56
N ALA A 264 -15.46 13.87 17.06
CA ALA A 264 -16.84 14.03 16.64
C ALA A 264 -17.04 13.23 15.34
N MET A 265 -17.95 12.26 15.35
CA MET A 265 -18.19 11.37 14.22
C MET A 265 -19.59 11.54 13.63
N ARG A 266 -19.63 11.63 12.30
CA ARG A 266 -20.86 11.68 11.51
C ARG A 266 -20.78 10.65 10.40
N MET A 267 -21.93 10.20 9.92
CA MET A 267 -22.00 9.23 8.83
C MET A 267 -23.12 9.50 7.84
N VAL A 268 -22.97 8.95 6.64
CA VAL A 268 -23.97 8.95 5.58
C VAL A 268 -23.90 7.64 4.79
N LYS A 269 -25.04 7.10 4.37
CA LYS A 269 -25.11 5.97 3.43
C LYS A 269 -24.93 6.49 2.01
N SER A 270 -24.05 5.85 1.23
CA SER A 270 -23.73 6.28 -0.14
C SER A 270 -23.32 5.08 -1.00
N THR A 271 -22.70 5.35 -2.15
CA THR A 271 -21.98 4.36 -2.97
C THR A 271 -20.49 4.64 -2.91
N ARG A 272 -19.66 3.62 -3.14
CA ARG A 272 -18.21 3.73 -3.14
C ARG A 272 -17.71 4.79 -4.13
N ARG A 273 -18.25 4.80 -5.36
CA ARG A 273 -17.98 5.85 -6.37
C ARG A 273 -18.30 7.27 -5.86
N ALA A 274 -19.46 7.46 -5.22
CA ALA A 274 -19.85 8.78 -4.71
C ALA A 274 -19.08 9.17 -3.44
N ALA A 275 -18.68 8.19 -2.62
CA ALA A 275 -18.03 8.39 -1.34
C ALA A 275 -16.60 8.92 -1.42
N GLN A 276 -15.92 8.76 -2.56
CA GLN A 276 -14.48 8.96 -2.64
C GLN A 276 -14.04 10.42 -2.47
N PRO A 277 -13.24 10.70 -1.44
CA PRO A 277 -12.32 11.82 -1.47
C PRO A 277 -11.03 11.36 -2.19
N GLY A 278 -10.38 12.20 -2.99
CA GLY A 278 -9.06 11.85 -3.55
C GLY A 278 -9.08 11.10 -4.89
N ALA A 279 -10.10 10.30 -5.18
CA ALA A 279 -10.05 9.39 -6.33
C ALA A 279 -11.39 9.24 -7.08
N ARG A 280 -11.31 8.70 -8.31
CA ARG A 280 -12.47 8.24 -9.10
C ARG A 280 -12.46 6.72 -9.22
N LEU A 281 -13.27 6.05 -8.41
CA LEU A 281 -13.51 4.61 -8.48
C LEU A 281 -14.59 4.22 -9.48
N THR A 282 -14.46 3.01 -10.02
CA THR A 282 -15.38 2.44 -11.01
C THR A 282 -16.57 1.68 -10.39
N SER A 283 -16.57 1.40 -9.09
CA SER A 283 -17.60 0.60 -8.40
C SER A 283 -18.67 1.43 -7.68
N ASP A 284 -19.95 1.08 -7.87
CA ASP A 284 -21.12 1.65 -7.14
C ASP A 284 -21.54 0.83 -5.91
N GLN A 285 -20.64 -0.01 -5.37
CA GLN A 285 -20.84 -0.78 -4.14
C GLN A 285 -21.42 0.08 -3.02
N ALA A 286 -22.44 -0.41 -2.31
CA ALA A 286 -23.05 0.33 -1.21
C ALA A 286 -22.07 0.53 -0.05
N THR A 287 -22.00 1.74 0.50
CA THR A 287 -21.04 2.10 1.56
C THR A 287 -21.65 2.99 2.64
N TYR A 288 -20.98 2.99 3.80
CA TYR A 288 -21.07 4.04 4.80
C TYR A 288 -19.87 4.96 4.66
N VAL A 289 -20.10 6.27 4.57
CA VAL A 289 -19.03 7.27 4.67
C VAL A 289 -19.07 7.83 6.07
N ILE A 290 -18.00 7.64 6.83
CA ILE A 290 -17.86 8.08 8.21
C ILE A 290 -16.80 9.17 8.24
N GLN A 291 -17.14 10.32 8.82
CA GLN A 291 -16.24 11.45 8.99
C GLN A 291 -16.00 11.67 10.47
N ALA A 292 -14.73 11.61 10.88
CA ALA A 292 -14.27 11.93 12.22
C ALA A 292 -13.49 13.26 12.19
N THR A 293 -13.85 14.19 13.07
CA THR A 293 -13.16 15.47 13.25
C THR A 293 -12.38 15.49 14.55
N GLY A 294 -11.10 15.85 14.50
CA GLY A 294 -10.17 15.79 15.62
C GLY A 294 -8.78 16.30 15.24
N LYS A 295 -7.75 15.79 15.90
CA LYS A 295 -6.35 15.89 15.47
C LYS A 295 -5.81 14.48 15.30
N PHE A 296 -5.28 14.20 14.12
CA PHE A 296 -4.81 12.86 13.79
C PHE A 296 -3.42 12.93 13.17
N THR A 297 -2.60 11.95 13.54
CA THR A 297 -1.35 11.57 12.89
C THR A 297 -1.49 10.12 12.47
N ALA A 298 -1.11 9.80 11.24
CA ALA A 298 -1.17 8.46 10.70
C ALA A 298 0.23 7.82 10.70
N ASP A 299 0.69 7.43 11.90
CA ASP A 299 2.06 6.95 12.11
C ASP A 299 2.35 5.63 11.39
N LEU A 300 1.29 4.84 11.18
CA LEU A 300 1.31 3.50 10.56
C LEU A 300 0.77 3.52 9.11
N ALA A 301 0.60 4.68 8.50
CA ALA A 301 0.22 4.75 7.09
C ALA A 301 1.43 4.48 6.20
N PRO A 302 1.29 3.57 5.20
CA PRO A 302 2.32 3.35 4.18
C PRO A 302 2.82 4.66 3.58
N ARG A 303 4.13 4.75 3.39
CA ARG A 303 4.77 5.95 2.82
C ARG A 303 6.17 5.67 2.30
N PRO A 304 6.65 6.42 1.30
CA PRO A 304 8.05 6.34 0.90
C PRO A 304 9.01 6.63 2.06
N PRO A 305 10.23 6.09 2.00
CA PRO A 305 11.26 6.36 3.00
C PRO A 305 11.47 7.85 3.23
N LYS A 306 11.59 8.24 4.50
CA LYS A 306 11.81 9.62 4.98
C LYS A 306 10.64 10.57 4.75
N ALA A 307 9.54 10.14 4.12
CA ALA A 307 8.32 10.93 4.08
C ALA A 307 7.77 11.09 5.52
N PRO A 308 7.33 12.29 5.93
CA PRO A 308 6.74 12.48 7.25
C PRO A 308 5.40 11.73 7.35
N ALA A 309 5.02 11.35 8.57
CA ALA A 309 3.71 10.76 8.83
C ALA A 309 2.60 11.76 8.40
N PRO A 310 1.54 11.30 7.70
CA PRO A 310 0.42 12.15 7.35
C PRO A 310 -0.25 12.72 8.60
N THR A 311 -0.62 14.00 8.56
CA THR A 311 -1.35 14.68 9.63
C THR A 311 -2.59 15.39 9.09
N GLY A 312 -3.64 15.46 9.91
CA GLY A 312 -4.88 16.13 9.52
C GLY A 312 -5.86 16.30 10.67
N THR A 313 -6.96 16.97 10.37
CA THR A 313 -8.05 17.25 11.32
C THR A 313 -9.37 16.58 10.95
N VAL A 314 -9.44 16.04 9.73
CA VAL A 314 -10.60 15.34 9.21
C VAL A 314 -10.15 13.99 8.67
N LEU A 315 -10.58 12.94 9.34
CA LEU A 315 -10.44 11.56 8.89
C LEU A 315 -11.76 11.13 8.26
N THR A 316 -11.70 10.70 7.00
CA THR A 316 -12.85 10.10 6.32
C THR A 316 -12.57 8.63 6.11
N MET A 317 -13.55 7.80 6.42
CA MET A 317 -13.54 6.34 6.27
C MET A 317 -14.69 5.95 5.35
N VAL A 318 -14.43 5.06 4.40
CA VAL A 318 -15.45 4.45 3.56
C VAL A 318 -15.53 2.98 3.95
N VAL A 319 -16.70 2.55 4.40
CA VAL A 319 -16.94 1.21 4.93
C VAL A 319 -17.95 0.50 4.02
N ASP A 320 -17.65 -0.71 3.59
CA ASP A 320 -18.56 -1.59 2.87
C ASP A 320 -19.85 -1.81 3.70
N ALA A 321 -21.01 -1.50 3.11
CA ALA A 321 -22.29 -1.57 3.83
C ALA A 321 -22.81 -3.01 4.04
N GLN A 322 -22.27 -3.99 3.32
CA GLN A 322 -22.55 -5.42 3.48
C GLN A 322 -21.65 -6.03 4.54
N THR A 323 -20.34 -5.81 4.47
CA THR A 323 -19.35 -6.50 5.31
C THR A 323 -18.94 -5.72 6.55
N GLY A 324 -19.15 -4.40 6.58
CA GLY A 324 -18.64 -3.53 7.64
C GLY A 324 -17.14 -3.31 7.59
N GLU A 325 -16.48 -3.72 6.50
CA GLU A 325 -15.05 -3.55 6.31
C GLU A 325 -14.69 -2.17 5.74
N LEU A 326 -13.60 -1.57 6.20
CA LEU A 326 -13.10 -0.29 5.69
C LEU A 326 -12.45 -0.48 4.31
N THR A 327 -13.03 0.08 3.23
CA THR A 327 -12.48 -0.06 1.88
C THR A 327 -11.54 1.09 1.48
N ASP A 328 -11.72 2.26 2.08
CA ASP A 328 -10.94 3.46 1.77
C ASP A 328 -10.84 4.33 3.02
N TRP A 329 -9.76 5.10 3.15
CA TRP A 329 -9.69 6.16 4.14
C TRP A 329 -8.83 7.32 3.65
N SER A 330 -9.07 8.49 4.24
CA SER A 330 -8.30 9.69 3.92
C SER A 330 -8.09 10.56 5.14
N LEU A 331 -6.93 11.21 5.22
CA LEU A 331 -6.60 12.17 6.25
C LEU A 331 -6.29 13.54 5.63
N THR A 332 -7.09 14.54 6.00
CA THR A 332 -7.05 15.88 5.38
C THR A 332 -7.11 16.98 6.45
N LYS A 333 -6.69 18.21 6.09
CA LYS A 333 -6.74 19.39 6.99
C LYS A 333 -8.07 20.15 6.93
N LYS A 334 -8.88 19.90 5.91
CA LYS A 334 -10.16 20.57 5.64
C LYS A 334 -11.14 19.53 5.19
N LEU A 335 -12.43 19.77 5.41
CA LEU A 335 -13.50 18.90 4.92
C LEU A 335 -13.33 18.73 3.40
N PRO A 336 -13.04 17.51 2.90
CA PRO A 336 -12.87 17.30 1.47
C PRO A 336 -14.21 17.41 0.73
N ARG A 337 -15.32 17.20 1.46
CA ARG A 337 -16.69 17.31 0.95
C ARG A 337 -17.69 17.50 2.09
N ASP A 338 -18.80 18.15 1.78
CA ASP A 338 -20.00 18.14 2.62
C ASP A 338 -20.71 16.78 2.57
N LEU A 339 -20.81 16.09 3.70
CA LEU A 339 -21.51 14.79 3.78
C LEU A 339 -22.98 14.89 3.37
N ALA A 340 -23.64 16.04 3.57
CA ALA A 340 -25.04 16.21 3.19
C ALA A 340 -25.26 16.09 1.68
N SER A 341 -24.22 16.36 0.87
CA SER A 341 -24.26 16.15 -0.58
C SER A 341 -24.33 14.67 -0.99
N LEU A 342 -23.98 13.76 -0.09
CA LEU A 342 -24.01 12.31 -0.32
C LEU A 342 -25.33 11.67 0.13
N GLY A 343 -26.12 12.36 0.94
CA GLY A 343 -27.38 11.85 1.48
C GLY A 343 -27.67 12.34 2.90
N LYS A 344 -28.60 11.65 3.57
CA LYS A 344 -29.00 12.00 4.94
C LYS A 344 -27.88 11.68 5.93
N VAL A 345 -27.42 12.69 6.64
CA VAL A 345 -26.38 12.59 7.67
C VAL A 345 -26.97 12.20 9.02
N SER A 346 -26.27 11.33 9.72
CA SER A 346 -26.55 10.94 11.11
C SER A 346 -25.29 11.10 11.95
N ASP A 347 -25.43 11.43 13.23
CA ASP A 347 -24.34 11.28 14.19
C ASP A 347 -24.09 9.78 14.46
N LEU A 348 -22.82 9.43 14.71
CA LEU A 348 -22.40 8.05 14.97
C LEU A 348 -22.05 7.80 16.44
#